data_AF-A0A3Q7MUH6-F1
#
_entry.id   AF-A0A3Q7MUH6-F1
#
_cell.length_a   1.000
_cell.length_b   1.000
_cell.length_c   1.000
_cell.angle_alpha   90.00
_cell.angle_beta   90.00
_cell.angle_gamma   90.00
#
_symmetry.space_group_name_H-M   'P 1'
#
loop_
_entity.id
_entity.type
_entity.pdbx_description
1 polymer ?
#
loop_
_entity_poly.entity_id
_entity_poly.type
_entity_poly.pdbx_seq_one_letter_code
_entity_poly.pdbx_strand_id
1 'polypeptide(L)'
;MFVGILHDQLPNSHRYDWLASPGQNLCVQETYALPQLDWGAHQRQCALVALEDVKAYLTEESGQIAVFDATNTTRERRDMILNFAKENSFKVFFVESVCDDPDVIAANILEVKVSSPDYPERNRENVMEDFLKRIECYKVTYRPLDPDNYDKDLSFIKVINVGQRFLVNRVQDYIQSKIVYYLMNIHVQPRTIYLCRHGESEFNLLGKIGGDSGLSVRGKQFAQALRKFLEEQEIADLKVWTSQLKRTIQTAESLGVTYEQWKILNEIDAGVCEEMTYAQIEKQYPDEFALRDQEKYLYRYPGGESYQDLVQRLEPVIMELERQGNVLVISHQAVMRCLLAYFLDKGADELPYLRCPLHTIFKLTPVAYGCKVETIKLNVEAVNTHRDKPTAETGLAVHRHSSSASLTSLC
;
A
#
# COMPACT_ATOMS: atom_id res chain seq x y z
N MET A 1 -2.53 15.33 15.70
CA MET A 1 -1.58 14.41 16.37
C MET A 1 -2.25 13.06 16.34
N PHE A 2 -1.70 12.11 15.59
CA PHE A 2 -2.27 10.77 15.53
C PHE A 2 -1.86 10.01 16.78
N VAL A 3 -2.75 9.15 17.28
CA VAL A 3 -2.43 8.21 18.35
C VAL A 3 -2.61 6.80 17.81
N GLY A 4 -1.53 6.05 17.69
CA GLY A 4 -1.61 4.61 17.43
C GLY A 4 -1.90 3.88 18.75
N ILE A 5 -2.97 3.11 18.80
CA ILE A 5 -3.32 2.24 19.93
C ILE A 5 -3.10 0.79 19.47
N LEU A 6 -2.26 0.04 20.19
CA LEU A 6 -1.77 -1.29 19.80
C LEU A 6 -2.19 -2.34 20.83
N HIS A 7 -2.60 -3.54 20.41
CA HIS A 7 -2.94 -4.64 21.31
C HIS A 7 -1.70 -5.42 21.80
N ASP A 8 -1.70 -5.90 23.05
CA ASP A 8 -0.51 -6.45 23.74
C ASP A 8 -0.10 -7.88 23.31
N GLN A 9 -0.95 -8.60 22.56
CA GLN A 9 -0.66 -9.95 22.07
C GLN A 9 -0.23 -9.94 20.60
N LEU A 10 1.02 -9.53 20.36
CA LEU A 10 1.70 -9.84 19.12
C LEU A 10 2.50 -11.14 19.32
N PRO A 11 2.13 -12.29 18.72
CA PRO A 11 2.95 -13.49 18.80
C PRO A 11 4.33 -13.21 18.17
N ASN A 12 5.39 -13.74 18.80
CA ASN A 12 6.80 -13.68 18.37
C ASN A 12 7.09 -14.43 17.04
N SER A 13 6.16 -14.46 16.10
CA SER A 13 6.35 -15.10 14.79
C SER A 13 6.53 -14.05 13.71
N HIS A 14 7.54 -14.27 12.86
CA HIS A 14 7.96 -13.51 11.69
C HIS A 14 6.89 -13.31 10.57
N ARG A 15 5.63 -13.01 10.89
CA ARG A 15 4.55 -12.80 9.92
C ARG A 15 3.84 -11.48 10.22
N TYR A 16 4.25 -10.43 9.54
CA TYR A 16 3.48 -9.21 9.41
C TYR A 16 3.33 -8.94 7.92
N ASP A 17 2.13 -9.20 7.42
CA ASP A 17 1.73 -8.79 6.08
C ASP A 17 1.27 -7.34 6.16
N TRP A 18 1.84 -6.47 5.34
CA TRP A 18 1.35 -5.09 5.14
C TRP A 18 -0.02 -5.04 4.47
N LEU A 19 -0.46 -6.16 3.93
CA LEU A 19 -1.82 -6.37 3.47
C LEU A 19 -2.60 -6.89 4.66
N ALA A 20 -3.10 -5.98 5.49
CA ALA A 20 -4.24 -6.30 6.31
C ALA A 20 -5.33 -6.90 5.38
N SER A 21 -5.89 -8.05 5.78
CA SER A 21 -7.16 -8.53 5.23
C SER A 21 -8.19 -7.38 5.26
N PRO A 22 -9.21 -7.36 4.37
CA PRO A 22 -10.18 -6.27 4.30
C PRO A 22 -11.07 -6.25 5.55
N GLY A 23 -10.52 -5.82 6.68
CA GLY A 23 -11.23 -5.26 7.81
C GLY A 23 -11.17 -3.76 7.62
N GLN A 24 -12.33 -3.12 7.62
CA GLN A 24 -12.51 -1.68 7.44
C GLN A 24 -11.41 -0.91 8.18
N ASN A 25 -10.56 -0.18 7.44
CA ASN A 25 -9.78 0.89 8.03
C ASN A 25 -10.80 1.86 8.63
N LEU A 26 -11.00 1.81 9.94
CA LEU A 26 -11.91 2.71 10.63
C LEU A 26 -11.23 4.08 10.73
N CYS A 27 -11.21 4.81 9.61
CA CYS A 27 -10.83 6.22 9.58
C CYS A 27 -12.05 7.02 10.03
N VAL A 28 -12.15 7.27 11.34
CA VAL A 28 -13.24 8.09 11.89
C VAL A 28 -12.91 9.56 11.61
N GLN A 29 -13.41 10.07 10.49
CA GLN A 29 -13.29 11.49 10.16
C GLN A 29 -14.43 12.28 10.79
N GLU A 30 -14.10 13.29 11.61
CA GLU A 30 -15.07 14.25 12.14
C GLU A 30 -15.59 15.16 11.00
N THR A 31 -16.88 15.07 10.64
CA THR A 31 -17.56 16.01 9.73
C THR A 31 -18.34 17.05 10.54
N TYR A 32 -18.23 18.34 10.19
CA TYR A 32 -18.80 19.45 10.96
C TYR A 32 -19.72 20.36 10.14
N ALA A 33 -20.89 20.70 10.70
CA ALA A 33 -21.69 21.85 10.30
C ALA A 33 -22.41 22.48 11.52
N LEU A 34 -22.34 23.82 11.61
CA LEU A 34 -23.19 24.77 12.38
C LEU A 34 -22.82 25.15 13.85
N PRO A 35 -23.25 26.35 14.32
CA PRO A 35 -22.46 27.23 15.20
C PRO A 35 -22.79 27.18 16.70
N GLN A 36 -21.74 27.41 17.50
CA GLN A 36 -21.71 28.04 18.86
C GLN A 36 -22.70 27.58 19.95
N LEU A 37 -22.81 26.27 20.19
CA LEU A 37 -23.20 25.72 21.51
C LEU A 37 -22.29 24.53 21.88
N ASP A 38 -21.74 24.58 23.10
CA ASP A 38 -20.99 23.52 23.79
C ASP A 38 -20.05 22.63 22.94
N TRP A 39 -19.21 23.28 22.13
CA TRP A 39 -18.25 22.63 21.23
C TRP A 39 -17.32 21.65 21.97
N GLY A 40 -16.88 22.00 23.18
CA GLY A 40 -15.97 21.17 23.97
C GLY A 40 -16.59 19.86 24.46
N ALA A 41 -17.85 19.89 24.93
CA ALA A 41 -18.52 18.67 25.37
C ALA A 41 -18.92 17.78 24.20
N HIS A 42 -19.37 18.36 23.08
CA HIS A 42 -19.69 17.59 21.88
C HIS A 42 -18.45 16.87 21.32
N GLN A 43 -17.31 17.57 21.20
CA GLN A 43 -16.04 16.97 20.80
C GLN A 43 -15.51 15.91 21.77
N ARG A 44 -15.81 16.05 23.07
CA ARG A 44 -15.49 15.01 24.05
C ARG A 44 -16.34 13.78 23.82
N GLN A 45 -17.64 13.95 23.56
CA GLN A 45 -18.55 12.83 23.29
C GLN A 45 -18.18 12.07 22.00
N CYS A 46 -17.87 12.77 20.91
CA CYS A 46 -17.40 12.13 19.67
C CYS A 46 -16.13 11.31 19.89
N ALA A 47 -15.17 11.86 20.65
CA ALA A 47 -13.94 11.13 20.99
C ALA A 47 -14.22 9.87 21.83
N LEU A 48 -15.18 9.91 22.75
CA LEU A 48 -15.56 8.74 23.55
C LEU A 48 -16.21 7.66 22.70
N VAL A 49 -17.12 8.03 21.79
CA VAL A 49 -17.75 7.09 20.85
C VAL A 49 -16.70 6.42 19.98
N ALA A 50 -15.77 7.20 19.40
CA ALA A 50 -14.69 6.65 18.60
C ALA A 50 -13.75 5.73 19.39
N LEU A 51 -13.53 5.97 20.69
CA LEU A 51 -12.75 5.05 21.53
C LEU A 51 -13.48 3.73 21.80
N GLU A 52 -14.81 3.72 21.91
CA GLU A 52 -15.57 2.47 21.98
C GLU A 52 -15.46 1.66 20.68
N ASP A 53 -15.49 2.33 19.53
CA ASP A 53 -15.26 1.67 18.23
C ASP A 53 -13.83 1.10 18.14
N VAL A 54 -12.82 1.84 18.62
CA VAL A 54 -11.43 1.36 18.73
C VAL A 54 -11.37 0.09 19.59
N LYS A 55 -12.09 0.06 20.72
CA LYS A 55 -12.14 -1.11 21.58
C LYS A 55 -12.74 -2.30 20.84
N ALA A 56 -13.93 -2.14 20.25
CA ALA A 56 -14.60 -3.19 19.49
C ALA A 56 -13.69 -3.75 18.38
N TYR A 57 -13.04 -2.87 17.61
CA TYR A 57 -12.11 -3.28 16.56
C TYR A 57 -10.94 -4.13 17.09
N LEU A 58 -10.31 -3.70 18.19
CA LEU A 58 -9.13 -4.38 18.76
C LEU A 58 -9.46 -5.64 19.56
N THR A 59 -10.68 -5.78 20.10
CA THR A 59 -11.04 -6.93 20.95
C THR A 59 -12.00 -7.91 20.31
N GLU A 60 -12.84 -7.47 19.37
CA GLU A 60 -13.93 -8.27 18.78
C GLU A 60 -13.69 -8.57 17.29
N GLU A 61 -13.07 -7.65 16.55
CA GLU A 61 -12.90 -7.76 15.09
C GLU A 61 -11.52 -8.25 14.66
N SER A 62 -10.69 -8.71 15.60
CA SER A 62 -9.30 -9.17 15.36
C SER A 62 -8.36 -8.10 14.80
N GLY A 63 -8.69 -6.81 14.96
CA GLY A 63 -7.81 -5.70 14.64
C GLY A 63 -6.57 -5.68 15.53
N GLN A 64 -5.42 -5.29 14.97
CA GLN A 64 -4.14 -5.25 15.72
C GLN A 64 -3.70 -3.82 16.09
N ILE A 65 -4.03 -2.85 15.24
CA ILE A 65 -3.61 -1.45 15.36
C ILE A 65 -4.81 -0.56 15.03
N ALA A 66 -5.14 0.36 15.93
CA ALA A 66 -6.11 1.42 15.66
C ALA A 66 -5.39 2.77 15.55
N VAL A 67 -5.66 3.51 14.47
CA VAL A 67 -5.13 4.87 14.27
C VAL A 67 -6.20 5.87 14.67
N PHE A 68 -6.03 6.50 15.83
CA PHE A 68 -6.93 7.53 16.34
C PHE A 68 -6.51 8.91 15.80
N ASP A 69 -7.11 9.31 14.68
CA ASP A 69 -6.86 10.59 14.03
C ASP A 69 -7.70 11.72 14.65
N ALA A 70 -7.05 12.54 15.48
CA ALA A 70 -7.64 13.79 15.96
C ALA A 70 -6.54 14.83 16.26
N THR A 71 -6.94 16.03 16.68
CA THR A 71 -5.98 17.07 17.04
C THR A 71 -5.16 16.70 18.28
N ASN A 72 -5.79 16.16 19.33
CA ASN A 72 -5.18 15.67 20.58
C ASN A 72 -4.13 16.63 21.20
N THR A 73 -4.39 17.93 21.06
CA THR A 73 -3.44 19.00 21.36
C THR A 73 -3.28 19.30 22.86
N THR A 74 -4.20 18.85 23.72
CA THR A 74 -4.16 19.09 25.17
C THR A 74 -3.70 17.87 25.95
N ARG A 75 -3.06 18.09 27.12
CA ARG A 75 -2.63 17.01 28.02
C ARG A 75 -3.83 16.20 28.54
N GLU A 76 -4.89 16.88 28.99
CA GLU A 76 -6.11 16.22 29.48
C GLU A 76 -6.69 15.22 28.47
N ARG A 77 -6.73 15.58 27.17
CA ARG A 77 -7.23 14.69 26.12
C ARG A 77 -6.33 13.46 25.95
N ARG A 78 -5.01 13.63 26.01
CA ARG A 78 -4.05 12.51 25.92
C ARG A 78 -4.10 11.61 27.15
N ASP A 79 -4.25 12.19 28.34
CA ASP A 79 -4.40 11.43 29.59
C ASP A 79 -5.69 10.59 29.57
N MET A 80 -6.78 11.12 29.01
CA MET A 80 -8.01 10.35 28.77
C MET A 80 -7.76 9.12 27.87
N ILE A 81 -7.02 9.29 26.77
CA ILE A 81 -6.68 8.20 25.85
C ILE A 81 -5.76 7.18 26.53
N LEU A 82 -4.76 7.65 27.30
CA LEU A 82 -3.85 6.78 28.05
C LEU A 82 -4.58 5.95 29.11
N ASN A 83 -5.53 6.55 29.83
CA ASN A 83 -6.35 5.84 30.81
C ASN A 83 -7.21 4.77 30.14
N PHE A 84 -7.90 5.12 29.05
CA PHE A 84 -8.67 4.16 28.24
C PHE A 84 -7.80 2.99 27.76
N ALA A 85 -6.61 3.29 27.22
CA ALA A 85 -5.70 2.26 26.74
C ALA A 85 -5.21 1.36 27.89
N LYS A 86 -4.88 1.94 29.05
CA LYS A 86 -4.46 1.19 30.24
C LYS A 86 -5.56 0.26 30.76
N GLU A 87 -6.82 0.72 30.79
CA GLU A 87 -7.96 -0.09 31.23
C GLU A 87 -8.20 -1.31 30.33
N ASN A 88 -7.93 -1.17 29.04
CA ASN A 88 -8.10 -2.24 28.05
C ASN A 88 -6.80 -2.99 27.72
N SER A 89 -5.70 -2.71 28.43
CA SER A 89 -4.37 -3.31 28.18
C SER A 89 -3.86 -3.10 26.74
N PHE A 90 -4.11 -1.92 26.19
CA PHE A 90 -3.53 -1.50 24.92
C PHE A 90 -2.27 -0.66 25.14
N LYS A 91 -1.25 -0.82 24.29
CA LYS A 91 -0.12 0.10 24.20
C LYS A 91 -0.52 1.34 23.41
N VAL A 92 0.20 2.44 23.63
CA VAL A 92 -0.04 3.71 22.96
C VAL A 92 1.26 4.23 22.36
N PHE A 93 1.21 4.65 21.10
CA PHE A 93 2.32 5.28 20.38
C PHE A 93 1.84 6.58 19.72
N PHE A 94 2.32 7.73 20.18
CA PHE A 94 1.91 9.03 19.63
C PHE A 94 2.73 9.41 18.39
N VAL A 95 2.06 9.96 17.37
CA VAL A 95 2.68 10.58 16.20
C VAL A 95 2.25 12.04 16.14
N GLU A 96 3.15 12.94 16.53
CA GLU A 96 2.92 14.37 16.52
C GLU A 96 3.55 15.02 15.29
N SER A 97 2.73 15.52 14.38
CA SER A 97 3.20 16.37 13.28
C SER A 97 3.27 17.81 13.74
N VAL A 98 4.46 18.40 13.70
CA VAL A 98 4.74 19.80 14.05
C VAL A 98 5.24 20.49 12.80
N CYS A 99 4.54 21.53 12.35
CA CYS A 99 4.97 22.36 11.22
C CYS A 99 4.91 23.82 11.64
N ASP A 100 6.04 24.52 11.59
CA ASP A 100 6.14 25.96 11.81
C ASP A 100 6.52 26.73 10.53
N ASP A 101 6.76 26.01 9.43
CA ASP A 101 7.06 26.57 8.12
C ASP A 101 5.78 27.12 7.46
N PRO A 102 5.68 28.45 7.24
CA PRO A 102 4.48 29.07 6.69
C PRO A 102 4.19 28.65 5.24
N ASP A 103 5.21 28.36 4.44
CA ASP A 103 5.03 27.98 3.04
C ASP A 103 4.43 26.57 2.94
N VAL A 104 4.92 25.66 3.79
CA VAL A 104 4.40 24.30 3.90
C VAL A 104 2.96 24.30 4.44
N ILE A 105 2.66 25.13 5.43
CA ILE A 105 1.30 25.29 5.95
C ILE A 105 0.37 25.80 4.83
N ALA A 106 0.77 26.84 4.10
CA ALA A 106 -0.02 27.38 3.01
C ALA A 106 -0.27 26.35 1.90
N ALA A 107 0.76 25.60 1.50
CA ALA A 107 0.66 24.53 0.50
C ALA A 107 -0.34 23.44 0.93
N ASN A 108 -0.23 22.94 2.17
CA ASN A 108 -1.13 21.91 2.70
C ASN A 108 -2.59 22.37 2.76
N ILE A 109 -2.84 23.64 3.12
CA ILE A 109 -4.19 24.21 3.15
C ILE A 109 -4.77 24.27 1.73
N LEU A 110 -3.98 24.73 0.75
CA LEU A 110 -4.42 24.79 -0.64
C LEU A 110 -4.70 23.41 -1.23
N GLU A 111 -3.88 22.41 -0.92
CA GLU A 111 -4.01 21.08 -1.48
C GLU A 111 -5.16 20.28 -0.86
N VAL A 112 -5.26 20.25 0.48
CA VAL A 112 -6.16 19.31 1.17
C VAL A 112 -7.49 19.97 1.53
N LYS A 113 -7.50 21.27 1.84
CA LYS A 113 -8.69 21.94 2.37
C LYS A 113 -9.54 22.60 1.30
N VAL A 114 -8.99 22.94 0.15
CA VAL A 114 -9.76 23.43 -1.01
C VAL A 114 -10.64 22.33 -1.62
N SER A 115 -10.22 21.07 -1.51
CA SER A 115 -10.97 19.87 -1.93
C SER A 115 -11.69 19.15 -0.79
N SER A 116 -11.63 19.67 0.43
CA SER A 116 -12.26 19.04 1.59
C SER A 116 -13.78 19.26 1.58
N PRO A 117 -14.58 18.25 1.98
CA PRO A 117 -16.03 18.42 2.14
C PRO A 117 -16.40 19.46 3.21
N ASP A 118 -15.44 19.88 4.06
CA ASP A 118 -15.62 20.93 5.08
C ASP A 118 -15.95 22.31 4.47
N TYR A 119 -15.62 22.55 3.19
CA TYR A 119 -15.79 23.85 2.55
C TYR A 119 -16.67 23.75 1.28
N PRO A 120 -17.79 24.49 1.19
CA PRO A 120 -18.58 24.55 -0.02
C PRO A 120 -17.77 25.12 -1.21
N GLU A 121 -17.91 24.52 -2.40
CA GLU A 121 -17.13 24.88 -3.61
C GLU A 121 -17.10 26.38 -3.96
N ARG A 122 -18.11 27.15 -3.51
CA ARG A 122 -18.32 28.56 -3.89
C ARG A 122 -17.48 29.60 -3.11
N ASN A 123 -16.72 29.22 -2.08
CA ASN A 123 -16.04 30.18 -1.18
C ASN A 123 -14.53 29.94 -0.99
N ARG A 124 -13.83 29.39 -1.99
CA ARG A 124 -12.40 28.99 -1.90
C ARG A 124 -11.46 30.13 -1.47
N GLU A 125 -11.76 31.39 -1.80
CA GLU A 125 -10.95 32.55 -1.43
C GLU A 125 -10.97 32.84 0.09
N ASN A 126 -12.04 32.46 0.81
CA ASN A 126 -12.17 32.69 2.25
C ASN A 126 -11.76 31.48 3.11
N VAL A 127 -11.47 30.33 2.49
CA VAL A 127 -11.07 29.08 3.17
C VAL A 127 -9.75 29.26 3.92
N MET A 128 -8.79 29.94 3.28
CA MET A 128 -7.47 30.18 3.87
C MET A 128 -7.58 31.00 5.16
N GLU A 129 -8.36 32.10 5.14
CA GLU A 129 -8.51 32.99 6.30
C GLU A 129 -9.22 32.30 7.47
N ASP A 130 -10.31 31.55 7.19
CA ASP A 130 -11.03 30.77 8.19
C ASP A 130 -10.14 29.69 8.81
N PHE A 131 -9.38 28.96 7.98
CA PHE A 131 -8.51 27.90 8.46
C PHE A 131 -7.33 28.45 9.30
N LEU A 132 -6.76 29.58 8.90
CA LEU A 132 -5.74 30.27 9.70
C LEU A 132 -6.29 30.69 11.08
N LYS A 133 -7.52 31.23 11.14
CA LYS A 133 -8.18 31.53 12.43
C LYS A 133 -8.37 30.28 13.27
N ARG A 134 -8.75 29.15 12.65
CA ARG A 134 -8.89 27.85 13.33
C ARG A 134 -7.57 27.35 13.91
N ILE A 135 -6.46 27.50 13.18
CA ILE A 135 -5.11 27.20 13.68
C ILE A 135 -4.79 28.05 14.91
N GLU A 136 -5.07 29.36 14.87
CA GLU A 136 -4.85 30.25 16.02
C GLU A 136 -5.67 29.82 17.26
N CYS A 137 -6.92 29.38 17.08
CA CYS A 137 -7.72 28.83 18.19
C CYS A 137 -7.06 27.61 18.85
N TYR A 138 -6.47 26.70 18.07
CA TYR A 138 -5.77 25.53 18.62
C TYR A 138 -4.45 25.92 19.30
N LYS A 139 -3.73 26.94 18.80
CA LYS A 139 -2.47 27.41 19.41
C LYS A 139 -2.64 27.84 20.87
N VAL A 140 -3.79 28.41 21.24
CA VAL A 140 -4.06 28.87 22.62
C VAL A 140 -3.95 27.74 23.65
N THR A 141 -4.42 26.55 23.30
CA THR A 141 -4.50 25.40 24.22
C THR A 141 -3.50 24.30 23.90
N TYR A 142 -2.77 24.42 22.79
CA TYR A 142 -1.81 23.42 22.35
C TYR A 142 -0.65 23.27 23.33
N ARG A 143 -0.50 22.05 23.86
CA ARG A 143 0.63 21.61 24.68
C ARG A 143 1.35 20.49 23.92
N PRO A 144 2.44 20.81 23.19
CA PRO A 144 3.24 19.82 22.49
C PRO A 144 3.72 18.72 23.44
N LEU A 145 4.05 17.54 22.89
CA LEU A 145 4.70 16.49 23.70
C LEU A 145 6.05 17.00 24.22
N ASP A 146 6.36 16.75 25.49
CA ASP A 146 7.53 17.23 26.20
C ASP A 146 8.38 16.04 26.68
N PRO A 147 9.38 15.60 25.87
CA PRO A 147 10.22 14.43 26.20
C PRO A 147 11.10 14.66 27.43
N ASP A 148 11.37 15.90 27.81
CA ASP A 148 12.32 16.21 28.88
C ASP A 148 11.64 16.22 30.26
N ASN A 149 10.30 16.36 30.30
CA ASN A 149 9.56 16.46 31.56
C ASN A 149 8.26 15.66 31.55
N TYR A 150 7.14 16.23 31.09
CA TYR A 150 5.80 15.65 31.29
C TYR A 150 5.60 14.32 30.54
N ASP A 151 6.09 14.23 29.31
CA ASP A 151 5.85 13.11 28.40
C ASP A 151 7.07 12.17 28.28
N LYS A 152 8.08 12.31 29.16
CA LYS A 152 9.36 11.56 29.12
C LYS A 152 9.23 10.04 29.12
N ASP A 153 8.13 9.54 29.69
CA ASP A 153 7.85 8.11 29.83
C ASP A 153 6.91 7.58 28.73
N LEU A 154 6.44 8.44 27.82
CA LEU A 154 5.56 8.06 26.71
C LEU A 154 6.35 7.63 25.48
N SER A 155 5.79 6.69 24.72
CA SER A 155 6.32 6.25 23.44
C SER A 155 5.77 7.14 22.32
N PHE A 156 6.64 7.85 21.60
CA PHE A 156 6.19 8.73 20.53
C PHE A 156 7.25 9.07 19.50
N ILE A 157 6.79 9.62 18.38
CA ILE A 157 7.59 10.30 17.37
C ILE A 157 7.00 11.68 17.09
N LYS A 158 7.86 12.70 17.08
CA LYS A 158 7.56 14.02 16.51
C LYS A 158 8.12 14.08 15.10
N VAL A 159 7.26 14.35 14.12
CA VAL A 159 7.64 14.63 12.73
C VAL A 159 7.62 16.14 12.55
N ILE A 160 8.79 16.75 12.39
CA ILE A 160 8.94 18.20 12.37
C ILE A 160 9.19 18.67 10.94
N ASN A 161 8.42 19.68 10.52
CA ASN A 161 8.46 20.30 9.19
C ASN A 161 8.44 19.26 8.07
N VAL A 162 7.44 18.37 8.15
CA VAL A 162 7.15 17.34 7.15
C VAL A 162 8.35 16.44 6.83
N GLY A 163 8.98 15.96 7.91
CA GLY A 163 10.06 14.98 7.83
C GLY A 163 11.46 15.57 7.74
N GLN A 164 11.63 16.89 7.84
CA GLN A 164 12.96 17.51 7.93
C GLN A 164 13.72 17.06 9.19
N ARG A 165 13.02 16.89 10.31
CA ARG A 165 13.59 16.41 11.58
C ARG A 165 12.62 15.49 12.29
N PHE A 166 13.19 14.57 13.07
CA PHE A 166 12.43 13.64 13.89
C PHE A 166 12.94 13.66 15.33
N LEU A 167 12.04 13.55 16.30
CA LEU A 167 12.37 13.25 17.69
C LEU A 167 11.59 12.00 18.09
N VAL A 168 12.31 10.94 18.42
CA VAL A 168 11.74 9.65 18.80
C VAL A 168 12.00 9.40 20.28
N ASN A 169 10.97 9.06 21.04
CA ASN A 169 11.07 8.74 22.46
C ASN A 169 10.53 7.35 22.75
N ARG A 170 11.28 6.55 23.53
CA ARG A 170 10.90 5.25 24.09
C ARG A 170 10.15 4.30 23.15
N VAL A 171 10.76 3.90 22.04
CA VAL A 171 10.23 2.81 21.19
C VAL A 171 10.21 1.50 22.00
N GLN A 172 9.03 0.87 22.11
CA GLN A 172 8.81 -0.28 22.99
C GLN A 172 8.92 -1.63 22.28
N ASP A 173 8.61 -1.69 20.99
CA ASP A 173 8.53 -2.95 20.25
C ASP A 173 8.86 -2.80 18.75
N TYR A 174 8.83 -3.94 18.06
CA TYR A 174 9.15 -4.03 16.64
C TYR A 174 8.20 -3.19 15.78
N ILE A 175 6.89 -3.21 16.05
CA ILE A 175 5.92 -2.48 15.21
C ILE A 175 6.10 -0.98 15.34
N GLN A 176 6.35 -0.46 16.55
CA GLN A 176 6.68 0.96 16.73
C GLN A 176 7.97 1.33 15.99
N SER A 177 8.99 0.47 16.01
CA SER A 177 10.22 0.70 15.24
C SER A 177 9.99 0.76 13.73
N LYS A 178 9.07 -0.07 13.20
CA LYS A 178 8.69 -0.08 11.78
C LYS A 178 7.86 1.14 11.40
N ILE A 179 6.97 1.60 12.28
CA ILE A 179 6.24 2.87 12.10
C ILE A 179 7.23 4.04 12.03
N VAL A 180 8.21 4.12 12.94
CA VAL A 180 9.26 5.15 12.91
C VAL A 180 10.03 5.08 11.60
N TYR A 181 10.50 3.88 11.22
CA TYR A 181 11.23 3.68 9.97
C TYR A 181 10.42 4.11 8.74
N TYR A 182 9.13 3.76 8.69
CA TYR A 182 8.23 4.18 7.60
C TYR A 182 8.10 5.71 7.54
N LEU A 183 7.77 6.36 8.67
CA LEU A 183 7.59 7.81 8.75
C LEU A 183 8.87 8.59 8.40
N MET A 184 10.05 8.00 8.61
CA MET A 184 11.33 8.59 8.24
C MET A 184 11.66 8.48 6.74
N ASN A 185 10.99 7.62 5.99
CA ASN A 185 11.24 7.41 4.57
C ASN A 185 10.17 8.03 3.66
N ILE A 186 8.98 8.37 4.16
CA ILE A 186 7.94 9.04 3.36
C ILE A 186 8.25 10.52 3.16
N HIS A 187 7.77 11.08 2.05
CA HIS A 187 7.76 12.52 1.82
C HIS A 187 6.49 12.98 1.10
N VAL A 188 6.14 14.25 1.29
CA VAL A 188 4.93 14.87 0.68
C VAL A 188 5.20 15.58 -0.64
N GLN A 189 6.46 15.67 -1.08
CA GLN A 189 6.77 16.33 -2.34
C GLN A 189 6.03 15.63 -3.51
N PRO A 190 5.36 16.40 -4.40
CA PRO A 190 4.67 15.86 -5.56
C PRO A 190 5.64 15.05 -6.42
N ARG A 191 5.22 13.85 -6.80
CA ARG A 191 6.00 12.92 -7.62
C ARG A 191 5.10 12.03 -8.46
N THR A 192 5.68 11.37 -9.46
CA THR A 192 4.98 10.38 -10.27
C THR A 192 5.72 9.06 -10.28
N ILE A 193 5.01 7.97 -10.00
CA ILE A 193 5.53 6.61 -10.10
C ILE A 193 4.91 5.96 -11.34
N TYR A 194 5.75 5.40 -12.21
CA TYR A 194 5.33 4.67 -13.40
C TYR A 194 5.57 3.18 -13.17
N LEU A 195 4.53 2.37 -13.31
CA LEU A 195 4.64 0.92 -13.25
C LEU A 195 4.30 0.33 -14.61
N CYS A 196 5.16 -0.54 -15.12
CA CYS A 196 4.82 -1.37 -16.27
C CYS A 196 5.48 -2.74 -16.14
N ARG A 197 4.99 -3.69 -16.94
CA ARG A 197 5.68 -4.97 -17.13
C ARG A 197 6.78 -4.82 -18.16
N HIS A 198 7.70 -5.76 -18.19
CA HIS A 198 8.53 -6.01 -19.37
C HIS A 198 7.69 -6.09 -20.65
N GLY A 199 8.30 -5.80 -21.81
CA GLY A 199 7.68 -6.10 -23.10
C GLY A 199 7.37 -7.59 -23.23
N GLU A 200 6.41 -7.96 -24.09
CA GLU A 200 6.04 -9.36 -24.33
C GLU A 200 7.27 -10.25 -24.54
N SER A 201 7.33 -11.37 -23.82
CA SER A 201 8.43 -12.35 -23.89
C SER A 201 8.02 -13.59 -24.69
N GLU A 202 9.02 -14.38 -25.10
CA GLU A 202 8.79 -15.68 -25.77
C GLU A 202 7.93 -16.62 -24.92
N PHE A 203 8.13 -16.66 -23.60
CA PHE A 203 7.30 -17.48 -22.71
C PHE A 203 5.86 -16.97 -22.61
N ASN A 204 5.61 -15.66 -22.77
CA ASN A 204 4.23 -15.18 -22.84
C ASN A 204 3.52 -15.70 -24.08
N LEU A 205 4.18 -15.69 -25.24
CA LEU A 205 3.64 -16.26 -26.48
C LEU A 205 3.30 -17.75 -26.34
N LEU A 206 4.13 -18.49 -25.60
CA LEU A 206 3.93 -19.92 -25.33
C LEU A 206 2.96 -20.21 -24.16
N GLY A 207 2.48 -19.19 -23.45
CA GLY A 207 1.64 -19.35 -22.26
C GLY A 207 2.35 -20.01 -21.08
N LYS A 208 3.69 -19.94 -21.02
CA LYS A 208 4.52 -20.47 -19.94
C LYS A 208 4.71 -19.44 -18.82
N ILE A 209 4.75 -19.90 -17.58
CA ILE A 209 5.05 -19.07 -16.40
C ILE A 209 6.54 -19.13 -16.05
N GLY A 210 7.03 -18.14 -15.29
CA GLY A 210 8.41 -18.13 -14.79
C GLY A 210 9.48 -17.96 -15.87
N GLY A 211 10.65 -18.56 -15.62
CA GLY A 211 11.82 -18.63 -16.48
C GLY A 211 12.53 -17.30 -16.74
N ASP A 212 13.53 -17.34 -17.62
CA ASP A 212 14.33 -16.18 -18.03
C ASP A 212 14.40 -16.00 -19.56
N SER A 213 13.25 -16.19 -20.23
CA SER A 213 13.13 -15.93 -21.66
C SER A 213 13.29 -14.44 -22.00
N GLY A 214 13.78 -14.17 -23.21
CA GLY A 214 13.94 -12.81 -23.72
C GLY A 214 12.65 -12.23 -24.32
N LEU A 215 12.73 -10.97 -24.77
CA LEU A 215 11.64 -10.30 -25.45
C LEU A 215 11.32 -10.91 -26.81
N SER A 216 10.03 -11.01 -27.12
CA SER A 216 9.53 -11.24 -28.47
C SER A 216 9.78 -10.03 -29.36
N VAL A 217 9.52 -10.16 -30.67
CA VAL A 217 9.58 -9.03 -31.60
C VAL A 217 8.64 -7.89 -31.16
N ARG A 218 7.42 -8.22 -30.69
CA ARG A 218 6.48 -7.22 -30.17
C ARG A 218 6.95 -6.63 -28.84
N GLY A 219 7.58 -7.42 -27.97
CA GLY A 219 8.19 -6.92 -26.74
C GLY A 219 9.28 -5.87 -27.01
N LYS A 220 10.11 -6.07 -28.05
CA LYS A 220 11.10 -5.09 -28.49
C LYS A 220 10.45 -3.82 -29.05
N GLN A 221 9.36 -3.96 -29.81
CA GLN A 221 8.59 -2.81 -30.29
C GLN A 221 7.99 -2.00 -29.14
N PHE A 222 7.46 -2.67 -28.11
CA PHE A 222 6.99 -2.00 -26.89
C PHE A 222 8.12 -1.23 -26.20
N ALA A 223 9.30 -1.81 -26.08
CA ALA A 223 10.44 -1.13 -25.45
C ALA A 223 10.82 0.17 -26.19
N GLN A 224 10.75 0.18 -27.53
CA GLN A 224 10.94 1.39 -28.35
C GLN A 224 9.79 2.39 -28.18
N ALA A 225 8.54 1.93 -28.10
CA ALA A 225 7.39 2.79 -27.83
C ALA A 225 7.47 3.41 -26.43
N LEU A 226 7.94 2.66 -25.44
CA LEU A 226 8.15 3.12 -24.07
C LEU A 226 9.23 4.20 -24.02
N ARG A 227 10.35 4.02 -24.75
CA ARG A 227 11.36 5.07 -24.91
C ARG A 227 10.74 6.37 -25.42
N LYS A 228 9.99 6.29 -26.53
CA LYS A 228 9.35 7.46 -27.13
C LYS A 228 8.38 8.13 -26.15
N PHE A 229 7.60 7.34 -25.42
CA PHE A 229 6.71 7.86 -24.39
C PHE A 229 7.48 8.64 -23.32
N LEU A 230 8.61 8.11 -22.81
CA LEU A 230 9.41 8.81 -21.80
C LEU A 230 10.05 10.10 -22.33
N GLU A 231 10.53 10.09 -23.58
CA GLU A 231 11.04 11.29 -24.26
C GLU A 231 9.94 12.36 -24.40
N GLU A 232 8.70 11.96 -24.72
CA GLU A 232 7.55 12.88 -24.83
C GLU A 232 7.05 13.41 -23.48
N GLN A 233 7.27 12.69 -22.37
CA GLN A 233 6.86 13.14 -21.04
C GLN A 233 7.87 14.08 -20.38
N GLU A 234 9.12 14.16 -20.87
CA GLU A 234 10.19 15.04 -20.36
C GLU A 234 10.34 14.99 -18.82
N ILE A 235 10.32 13.78 -18.25
CA ILE A 235 10.29 13.59 -16.80
C ILE A 235 11.67 13.91 -16.20
N ALA A 236 11.73 14.95 -15.36
CA ALA A 236 12.95 15.33 -14.65
C ALA A 236 13.39 14.23 -13.66
N ASP A 237 14.70 13.97 -13.63
CA ASP A 237 15.39 13.06 -12.71
C ASP A 237 14.75 11.66 -12.59
N LEU A 238 14.21 11.14 -13.69
CA LEU A 238 13.57 9.82 -13.73
C LEU A 238 14.58 8.71 -13.41
N LYS A 239 14.31 7.98 -12.33
CA LYS A 239 15.00 6.71 -12.03
C LYS A 239 14.30 5.54 -12.70
N VAL A 240 15.07 4.59 -13.22
CA VAL A 240 14.52 3.37 -13.84
C VAL A 240 15.01 2.14 -13.09
N TRP A 241 14.07 1.31 -12.63
CA TRP A 241 14.38 0.06 -11.95
C TRP A 241 13.86 -1.14 -12.73
N THR A 242 14.66 -2.19 -12.74
CA THR A 242 14.31 -3.47 -13.35
C THR A 242 14.48 -4.62 -12.36
N SER A 243 13.91 -5.76 -12.69
CA SER A 243 14.38 -7.02 -12.10
C SER A 243 15.74 -7.44 -12.65
N GLN A 244 16.28 -8.57 -12.20
CA GLN A 244 17.47 -9.19 -12.79
C GLN A 244 17.13 -10.14 -13.96
N LEU A 245 15.85 -10.27 -14.32
CA LEU A 245 15.43 -11.13 -15.43
C LEU A 245 15.54 -10.40 -16.77
N LYS A 246 16.04 -11.12 -17.77
CA LYS A 246 16.44 -10.65 -19.11
C LYS A 246 15.39 -9.77 -19.77
N ARG A 247 14.11 -10.17 -19.71
CA ARG A 247 13.00 -9.44 -20.33
C ARG A 247 12.82 -8.01 -19.79
N THR A 248 13.03 -7.78 -18.48
CA THR A 248 12.96 -6.43 -17.92
C THR A 248 14.18 -5.60 -18.30
N ILE A 249 15.36 -6.23 -18.28
CA ILE A 249 16.64 -5.60 -18.65
C ILE A 249 16.61 -5.15 -20.12
N GLN A 250 16.25 -6.04 -21.04
CA GLN A 250 16.13 -5.72 -22.47
C GLN A 250 15.12 -4.60 -22.76
N THR A 251 14.07 -4.50 -21.95
CA THR A 251 13.10 -3.40 -22.05
C THR A 251 13.76 -2.07 -21.65
N ALA A 252 14.51 -2.05 -20.54
CA ALA A 252 15.22 -0.86 -20.06
C ALA A 252 16.40 -0.45 -20.96
N GLU A 253 17.15 -1.42 -21.52
CA GLU A 253 18.27 -1.17 -22.44
C GLU A 253 17.84 -0.33 -23.65
N SER A 254 16.60 -0.52 -24.12
CA SER A 254 16.05 0.23 -25.25
C SER A 254 15.79 1.70 -24.95
N LEU A 255 15.69 2.08 -23.66
CA LEU A 255 15.38 3.44 -23.24
C LEU A 255 16.56 4.41 -23.38
N GLY A 256 17.79 3.89 -23.43
CA GLY A 256 19.00 4.73 -23.54
C GLY A 256 19.33 5.54 -22.28
N VAL A 257 18.78 5.15 -21.12
CA VAL A 257 19.03 5.77 -19.81
C VAL A 257 19.68 4.77 -18.85
N THR A 258 20.30 5.27 -17.78
CA THR A 258 20.81 4.41 -16.70
C THR A 258 19.65 3.77 -15.94
N TYR A 259 19.79 2.50 -15.59
CA TYR A 259 18.81 1.77 -14.81
C TYR A 259 19.49 0.90 -13.75
N GLU A 260 18.76 0.60 -12.68
CA GLU A 260 19.22 -0.23 -11.57
C GLU A 260 18.51 -1.58 -11.56
N GLN A 261 19.26 -2.66 -11.34
CA GLN A 261 18.71 -4.01 -11.31
C GLN A 261 18.52 -4.49 -9.87
N TRP A 262 17.31 -4.84 -9.52
CA TRP A 262 16.93 -5.27 -8.18
C TRP A 262 16.49 -6.73 -8.22
N LYS A 263 17.23 -7.63 -7.56
CA LYS A 263 16.86 -9.05 -7.48
C LYS A 263 15.48 -9.26 -6.87
N ILE A 264 15.13 -8.43 -5.89
CA ILE A 264 13.82 -8.46 -5.21
C ILE A 264 12.66 -7.99 -6.09
N LEU A 265 12.91 -7.51 -7.31
CA LEU A 265 11.89 -7.27 -8.34
C LEU A 265 11.70 -8.45 -9.29
N ASN A 266 12.40 -9.58 -9.12
CA ASN A 266 12.16 -10.79 -9.91
C ASN A 266 10.72 -11.28 -9.73
N GLU A 267 10.18 -11.92 -10.78
CA GLU A 267 8.82 -12.49 -10.75
C GLU A 267 8.67 -13.50 -9.61
N ILE A 268 7.42 -13.76 -9.21
CA ILE A 268 7.11 -14.84 -8.26
C ILE A 268 7.73 -16.17 -8.72
N ASP A 269 8.44 -16.83 -7.81
CA ASP A 269 9.04 -18.14 -8.07
C ASP A 269 7.97 -19.23 -8.06
N ALA A 270 7.74 -19.89 -9.21
CA ALA A 270 6.78 -20.97 -9.32
C ALA A 270 7.36 -22.35 -8.89
N GLY A 271 8.60 -22.40 -8.41
CA GLY A 271 9.26 -23.62 -7.92
C GLY A 271 9.26 -24.73 -8.96
N VAL A 272 8.72 -25.89 -8.61
CA VAL A 272 8.61 -27.04 -9.53
C VAL A 272 7.74 -26.77 -10.76
N CYS A 273 6.95 -25.70 -10.76
CA CYS A 273 6.05 -25.31 -11.85
C CYS A 273 6.67 -24.27 -12.80
N GLU A 274 7.93 -23.89 -12.62
CA GLU A 274 8.65 -22.99 -13.52
C GLU A 274 8.66 -23.52 -14.97
N GLU A 275 8.55 -22.61 -15.94
CA GLU A 275 8.55 -22.88 -17.39
C GLU A 275 7.39 -23.76 -17.93
N MET A 276 6.38 -24.04 -17.09
CA MET A 276 5.18 -24.79 -17.47
C MET A 276 4.05 -23.86 -17.92
N THR A 277 3.14 -24.37 -18.75
CA THR A 277 1.84 -23.71 -19.00
C THR A 277 0.85 -24.07 -17.89
N TYR A 278 -0.18 -23.25 -17.68
CA TYR A 278 -1.23 -23.57 -16.71
C TYR A 278 -1.92 -24.92 -17.00
N ALA A 279 -2.12 -25.27 -18.27
CA ALA A 279 -2.69 -26.57 -18.65
C ALA A 279 -1.76 -27.74 -18.32
N GLN A 280 -0.44 -27.55 -18.39
CA GLN A 280 0.52 -28.57 -17.94
C GLN A 280 0.49 -28.72 -16.42
N ILE A 281 0.40 -27.61 -15.67
CA ILE A 281 0.30 -27.63 -14.21
C ILE A 281 -0.99 -28.34 -13.78
N GLU A 282 -2.14 -28.00 -14.36
CA GLU A 282 -3.41 -28.66 -14.07
C GLU A 282 -3.36 -30.17 -14.33
N LYS A 283 -2.69 -30.59 -15.40
CA LYS A 283 -2.54 -32.02 -15.73
C LYS A 283 -1.57 -32.76 -14.81
N GLN A 284 -0.45 -32.14 -14.45
CA GLN A 284 0.64 -32.79 -13.70
C GLN A 284 0.47 -32.67 -12.18
N TYR A 285 -0.10 -31.56 -11.72
CA TYR A 285 -0.32 -31.20 -10.32
C TYR A 285 -1.77 -30.70 -10.12
N PRO A 286 -2.78 -31.55 -10.34
CA PRO A 286 -4.20 -31.14 -10.29
C PRO A 286 -4.61 -30.58 -8.92
N ASP A 287 -4.14 -31.19 -7.83
CA ASP A 287 -4.46 -30.75 -6.47
C ASP A 287 -3.85 -29.37 -6.17
N GLU A 288 -2.59 -29.15 -6.57
CA GLU A 288 -1.89 -27.87 -6.43
C GLU A 288 -2.58 -26.76 -7.24
N PHE A 289 -3.01 -27.07 -8.46
CA PHE A 289 -3.75 -26.13 -9.31
C PHE A 289 -5.07 -25.70 -8.66
N ALA A 290 -5.82 -26.65 -8.09
CA ALA A 290 -7.06 -26.38 -7.39
C ALA A 290 -6.85 -25.60 -6.08
N LEU A 291 -5.85 -25.97 -5.27
CA LEU A 291 -5.50 -25.27 -4.03
C LEU A 291 -5.12 -23.81 -4.30
N ARG A 292 -4.35 -23.56 -5.36
CA ARG A 292 -3.99 -22.20 -5.77
C ARG A 292 -5.19 -21.36 -6.19
N ASP A 293 -6.21 -21.98 -6.76
CA ASP A 293 -7.42 -21.26 -7.16
C ASP A 293 -8.34 -20.92 -5.99
N GLN A 294 -8.34 -21.76 -4.96
CA GLN A 294 -9.08 -21.54 -3.72
C GLN A 294 -8.45 -20.41 -2.90
N GLU A 295 -7.14 -20.46 -2.67
CA GLU A 295 -6.42 -19.59 -1.72
C GLU A 295 -5.20 -18.92 -2.36
N LYS A 296 -5.41 -18.22 -3.48
CA LYS A 296 -4.32 -17.73 -4.35
C LYS A 296 -3.31 -16.80 -3.68
N TYR A 297 -3.71 -16.06 -2.64
CA TYR A 297 -2.81 -15.17 -1.90
C TYR A 297 -1.84 -15.96 -1.01
N LEU A 298 -2.37 -16.93 -0.25
CA LEU A 298 -1.63 -17.72 0.74
C LEU A 298 -0.96 -18.95 0.13
N TYR A 299 -1.45 -19.45 -1.01
CA TYR A 299 -0.88 -20.60 -1.70
C TYR A 299 0.59 -20.34 -2.07
N ARG A 300 1.47 -21.24 -1.62
CA ARG A 300 2.90 -21.26 -1.95
C ARG A 300 3.17 -22.41 -2.90
N TYR A 301 3.78 -22.12 -4.05
CA TYR A 301 4.24 -23.17 -4.95
C TYR A 301 5.24 -24.11 -4.26
N PRO A 302 5.21 -25.43 -4.53
CA PRO A 302 6.21 -26.35 -3.99
C PRO A 302 7.62 -25.95 -4.46
N GLY A 303 8.49 -25.61 -3.51
CA GLY A 303 9.83 -25.10 -3.78
C GLY A 303 9.88 -23.67 -4.33
N GLY A 304 8.78 -22.91 -4.26
CA GLY A 304 8.68 -21.54 -4.72
C GLY A 304 8.04 -20.59 -3.69
N GLU A 305 7.34 -19.56 -4.18
CA GLU A 305 6.79 -18.46 -3.39
C GLU A 305 5.24 -18.43 -3.42
N SER A 306 4.65 -17.79 -2.41
CA SER A 306 3.29 -17.27 -2.41
C SER A 306 3.24 -15.76 -2.72
N TYR A 307 2.05 -15.20 -2.90
CA TYR A 307 1.92 -13.73 -2.96
C TYR A 307 2.28 -13.10 -1.60
N GLN A 308 2.01 -13.77 -0.48
CA GLN A 308 2.47 -13.33 0.84
C GLN A 308 4.01 -13.24 0.93
N ASP A 309 4.74 -14.23 0.40
CA ASP A 309 6.21 -14.18 0.36
C ASP A 309 6.72 -13.03 -0.52
N LEU A 310 6.05 -12.84 -1.67
CA LEU A 310 6.38 -11.77 -2.60
C LEU A 310 6.14 -10.39 -2.00
N VAL A 311 5.01 -10.22 -1.29
CA VAL A 311 4.67 -9.05 -0.51
C VAL A 311 5.83 -8.78 0.43
N GLN A 312 6.22 -9.75 1.27
CA GLN A 312 7.36 -9.65 2.19
C GLN A 312 8.68 -9.22 1.54
N ARG A 313 9.01 -9.83 0.39
CA ARG A 313 10.21 -9.51 -0.39
C ARG A 313 10.22 -8.10 -0.97
N LEU A 314 9.05 -7.53 -1.26
CA LEU A 314 8.92 -6.21 -1.89
C LEU A 314 8.88 -5.05 -0.91
N GLU A 315 8.90 -5.28 0.42
CA GLU A 315 8.95 -4.21 1.43
C GLU A 315 10.04 -3.17 1.13
N PRO A 316 11.31 -3.57 0.86
CA PRO A 316 12.37 -2.60 0.64
C PRO A 316 12.17 -1.79 -0.64
N VAL A 317 11.51 -2.35 -1.66
CA VAL A 317 11.16 -1.62 -2.88
C VAL A 317 10.12 -0.56 -2.56
N ILE A 318 9.09 -0.89 -1.79
CA ILE A 318 8.03 0.04 -1.40
C ILE A 318 8.64 1.21 -0.59
N MET A 319 9.52 0.91 0.37
CA MET A 319 10.20 1.95 1.16
C MET A 319 11.06 2.87 0.29
N GLU A 320 11.72 2.32 -0.73
CA GLU A 320 12.48 3.11 -1.68
C GLU A 320 11.56 3.97 -2.56
N LEU A 321 10.41 3.45 -3.02
CA LEU A 321 9.43 4.23 -3.79
C LEU A 321 8.81 5.37 -2.97
N GLU A 322 8.64 5.18 -1.66
CA GLU A 322 8.17 6.23 -0.76
C GLU A 322 9.20 7.35 -0.56
N ARG A 323 10.50 7.02 -0.66
CA ARG A 323 11.61 7.97 -0.49
C ARG A 323 11.99 8.74 -1.76
N GLN A 324 11.75 8.14 -2.91
CA GLN A 324 12.19 8.67 -4.20
C GLN A 324 11.14 9.56 -4.86
N GLY A 325 11.61 10.47 -5.72
CA GLY A 325 10.74 11.27 -6.60
C GLY A 325 10.19 10.46 -7.77
N ASN A 326 10.57 10.83 -9.00
CA ASN A 326 10.05 10.19 -10.21
C ASN A 326 10.75 8.85 -10.46
N VAL A 327 9.98 7.76 -10.49
CA VAL A 327 10.51 6.40 -10.70
C VAL A 327 9.67 5.63 -11.72
N LEU A 328 10.34 4.96 -12.65
CA LEU A 328 9.76 3.93 -13.52
C LEU A 328 10.23 2.54 -13.04
N VAL A 329 9.28 1.67 -12.70
CA VAL A 329 9.56 0.27 -12.35
C VAL A 329 9.08 -0.64 -13.49
N ILE A 330 10.03 -1.31 -14.14
CA ILE A 330 9.78 -2.33 -15.17
C ILE A 330 9.91 -3.71 -14.53
N SER A 331 8.76 -4.34 -14.26
CA SER A 331 8.70 -5.59 -13.50
C SER A 331 7.86 -6.67 -14.19
N HIS A 332 7.10 -7.44 -13.42
CA HIS A 332 6.38 -8.64 -13.86
C HIS A 332 4.96 -8.65 -13.34
N GLN A 333 4.16 -9.66 -13.71
CA GLN A 333 2.73 -9.64 -13.44
C GLN A 333 2.43 -9.75 -11.93
N ALA A 334 3.04 -10.69 -11.20
CA ALA A 334 2.75 -10.83 -9.76
C ALA A 334 3.36 -9.68 -8.95
N VAL A 335 4.59 -9.26 -9.30
CA VAL A 335 5.29 -8.13 -8.66
C VAL A 335 4.48 -6.83 -8.80
N MET A 336 4.07 -6.49 -10.03
CA MET A 336 3.32 -5.25 -10.30
C MET A 336 1.97 -5.23 -9.59
N ARG A 337 1.31 -6.38 -9.42
CA ARG A 337 0.08 -6.50 -8.63
C ARG A 337 0.30 -6.14 -7.17
N CYS A 338 1.39 -6.61 -6.57
CA CYS A 338 1.72 -6.29 -5.17
C CYS A 338 1.99 -4.79 -5.00
N LEU A 339 2.76 -4.19 -5.92
CA LEU A 339 3.02 -2.75 -5.90
C LEU A 339 1.74 -1.93 -6.09
N LEU A 340 0.89 -2.30 -7.04
CA LEU A 340 -0.40 -1.63 -7.24
C LEU A 340 -1.33 -1.81 -6.04
N ALA A 341 -1.36 -2.99 -5.42
CA ALA A 341 -2.20 -3.20 -4.24
C ALA A 341 -1.81 -2.29 -3.08
N TYR A 342 -0.51 -2.04 -2.89
CA TYR A 342 -0.03 -1.07 -1.91
C TYR A 342 -0.51 0.36 -2.22
N PHE A 343 -0.25 0.87 -3.43
CA PHE A 343 -0.62 2.26 -3.76
C PHE A 343 -2.13 2.50 -3.89
N LEU A 344 -2.91 1.45 -4.14
CA LEU A 344 -4.36 1.53 -4.37
C LEU A 344 -5.20 0.97 -3.22
N ASP A 345 -4.56 0.69 -2.09
CA ASP A 345 -5.19 0.14 -0.88
C ASP A 345 -6.09 -1.07 -1.18
N LYS A 346 -5.51 -2.08 -1.84
CA LYS A 346 -6.21 -3.32 -2.20
C LYS A 346 -5.84 -4.45 -1.26
N GLY A 347 -6.86 -5.09 -0.69
CA GLY A 347 -6.70 -6.20 0.24
C GLY A 347 -6.11 -7.46 -0.41
N ALA A 348 -5.69 -8.39 0.45
CA ALA A 348 -5.07 -9.66 0.07
C ALA A 348 -5.93 -10.50 -0.91
N ASP A 349 -7.26 -10.42 -0.82
CA ASP A 349 -8.18 -11.16 -1.68
C ASP A 349 -8.22 -10.66 -3.13
N GLU A 350 -8.07 -9.33 -3.32
CA GLU A 350 -8.12 -8.69 -4.63
C GLU A 350 -6.75 -8.69 -5.33
N LEU A 351 -5.67 -8.55 -4.56
CA LEU A 351 -4.30 -8.38 -5.06
C LEU A 351 -3.91 -9.41 -6.14
N PRO A 352 -4.08 -10.74 -5.96
CA PRO A 352 -3.68 -11.74 -6.96
C PRO A 352 -4.47 -11.68 -8.28
N TYR A 353 -5.50 -10.84 -8.35
CA TYR A 353 -6.41 -10.68 -9.47
C TYR A 353 -6.44 -9.26 -10.03
N LEU A 354 -5.60 -8.34 -9.54
CA LEU A 354 -5.45 -7.03 -10.17
C LEU A 354 -4.99 -7.19 -11.64
N ARG A 355 -5.57 -6.39 -12.54
CA ARG A 355 -5.28 -6.46 -13.98
C ARG A 355 -4.09 -5.58 -14.33
N CYS A 356 -3.00 -6.22 -14.73
CA CYS A 356 -1.74 -5.58 -15.15
C CYS A 356 -1.39 -6.06 -16.57
N PRO A 357 -2.10 -5.59 -17.62
CA PRO A 357 -1.86 -6.04 -18.99
C PRO A 357 -0.45 -5.71 -19.47
N LEU A 358 0.06 -6.53 -20.40
CA LEU A 358 1.29 -6.21 -21.12
C LEU A 358 1.11 -4.92 -21.92
N HIS A 359 2.22 -4.21 -22.12
CA HIS A 359 2.32 -3.00 -22.94
C HIS A 359 1.48 -1.78 -22.49
N THR A 360 1.08 -1.79 -21.22
CA THR A 360 0.36 -0.68 -20.58
C THR A 360 1.17 -0.12 -19.43
N ILE A 361 1.25 1.21 -19.36
CA ILE A 361 1.88 1.95 -18.27
C ILE A 361 0.79 2.38 -17.29
N PHE A 362 1.05 2.18 -16.01
CA PHE A 362 0.25 2.70 -14.91
C PHE A 362 0.98 3.90 -14.33
N LYS A 363 0.43 5.09 -14.54
CA LYS A 363 0.94 6.33 -13.99
C LYS A 363 0.23 6.59 -12.68
N LEU A 364 0.99 6.55 -11.60
CA LEU A 364 0.54 6.75 -10.22
C LEU A 364 0.95 8.15 -9.77
N THR A 365 -0.03 8.93 -9.33
CA THR A 365 0.19 10.25 -8.72
C THR A 365 -0.38 10.22 -7.30
N PRO A 366 0.48 10.09 -6.26
CA PRO A 366 0.04 10.17 -4.88
C PRO A 366 -0.68 11.50 -4.60
N VAL A 367 -1.77 11.42 -3.86
CA VAL A 367 -2.58 12.56 -3.39
C VAL A 367 -2.89 12.36 -1.91
N ALA A 368 -3.37 13.41 -1.22
CA ALA A 368 -3.52 13.42 0.25
C ALA A 368 -4.23 12.19 0.87
N TYR A 369 -5.20 11.58 0.19
CA TYR A 369 -5.94 10.41 0.67
C TYR A 369 -5.95 9.25 -0.32
N GLY A 370 -4.86 9.04 -1.05
CA GLY A 370 -4.72 7.86 -1.92
C GLY A 370 -3.81 8.11 -3.11
N CYS A 371 -4.10 7.44 -4.22
CA CYS A 371 -3.30 7.55 -5.43
C CYS A 371 -4.20 7.63 -6.66
N LYS A 372 -4.00 8.67 -7.48
CA LYS A 372 -4.62 8.72 -8.80
C LYS A 372 -3.90 7.74 -9.73
N VAL A 373 -4.68 7.00 -10.52
CA VAL A 373 -4.16 6.07 -11.53
C VAL A 373 -4.62 6.50 -12.91
N GLU A 374 -3.66 6.64 -13.82
CA GLU A 374 -3.92 6.74 -15.25
C GLU A 374 -3.32 5.52 -15.95
N THR A 375 -4.07 4.92 -16.87
CA THR A 375 -3.61 3.77 -17.65
C THR A 375 -3.35 4.20 -19.09
N ILE A 376 -2.12 4.00 -19.53
CA ILE A 376 -1.64 4.47 -20.84
C ILE A 376 -1.23 3.22 -21.62
N LYS A 377 -2.11 2.76 -22.51
CA LYS A 377 -1.83 1.62 -23.39
C LYS A 377 -1.00 2.09 -24.57
N LEU A 378 0.23 1.58 -24.71
CA LEU A 378 1.04 1.86 -25.89
C LEU A 378 0.53 1.03 -27.08
N ASN A 379 0.65 1.58 -28.29
CA ASN A 379 0.09 0.99 -29.51
C ASN A 379 0.92 -0.19 -30.04
N VAL A 380 1.11 -1.21 -29.21
CA VAL A 380 1.80 -2.47 -29.55
C VAL A 380 0.99 -3.63 -28.99
N GLU A 381 0.51 -4.51 -29.85
CA GLU A 381 -0.28 -5.69 -29.45
C GLU A 381 0.51 -6.64 -28.54
N ALA A 382 -0.19 -7.35 -27.67
CA ALA A 382 0.37 -8.39 -26.80
C ALA A 382 -0.66 -9.47 -26.49
N VAL A 383 -0.18 -10.67 -26.15
CA VAL A 383 -1.03 -11.73 -25.60
C VAL A 383 -1.61 -11.33 -24.24
N ASN A 384 -2.77 -11.89 -23.91
CA ASN A 384 -3.34 -11.76 -22.57
C ASN A 384 -2.80 -12.86 -21.64
N THR A 385 -2.19 -12.47 -20.53
CA THR A 385 -1.68 -13.39 -19.49
C THR A 385 -2.52 -13.37 -18.22
N HIS A 386 -3.65 -12.65 -18.23
CA HIS A 386 -4.57 -12.59 -17.11
C HIS A 386 -5.47 -13.83 -17.07
N ARG A 387 -5.50 -14.51 -15.92
CA ARG A 387 -6.47 -15.56 -15.62
C ARG A 387 -7.35 -15.07 -14.48
N ASP A 388 -8.64 -14.95 -14.78
CA ASP A 388 -9.68 -14.52 -13.84
C ASP A 388 -9.81 -15.50 -12.66
N LYS A 389 -10.43 -15.04 -11.57
CA LYS A 389 -10.81 -15.91 -10.46
C LYS A 389 -11.86 -16.91 -10.96
N PRO A 390 -11.67 -18.24 -10.76
CA PRO A 390 -12.69 -19.20 -11.13
C PRO A 390 -14.02 -18.88 -10.44
N THR A 391 -15.12 -18.92 -11.18
CA THR A 391 -16.46 -18.80 -10.62
C THR A 391 -16.95 -20.16 -10.12
N ALA A 392 -17.93 -20.18 -9.21
CA ALA A 392 -18.51 -21.43 -8.67
C ALA A 392 -18.99 -22.40 -9.77
N GLU A 393 -19.43 -21.88 -10.92
CA GLU A 393 -19.83 -22.67 -12.10
C GLU A 393 -18.66 -23.42 -12.74
N THR A 394 -17.45 -22.85 -12.73
CA THR A 394 -16.23 -23.50 -13.24
C THR A 394 -15.63 -24.52 -12.26
N GLY A 395 -15.79 -24.32 -10.93
CA GLY A 395 -15.32 -25.26 -9.91
C GLY A 395 -16.12 -26.56 -9.81
N LEU A 396 -17.43 -26.52 -10.11
CA LEU A 396 -18.30 -27.70 -10.15
C LEU A 396 -17.94 -28.69 -11.28
N ALA A 397 -17.32 -28.22 -12.37
CA ALA A 397 -16.85 -29.08 -13.45
C ALA A 397 -15.64 -29.93 -13.02
N VAL A 398 -14.78 -29.40 -12.16
CA VAL A 398 -13.56 -30.07 -11.66
C VAL A 398 -13.92 -31.23 -10.72
N HIS A 399 -14.90 -31.05 -9.82
CA HIS A 399 -15.33 -32.11 -8.90
C HIS A 399 -16.11 -33.27 -9.55
N ARG A 400 -16.72 -33.05 -10.72
CA ARG A 400 -17.43 -34.12 -11.45
C ARG A 400 -16.49 -35.08 -12.18
N HIS A 401 -15.26 -34.67 -12.49
CA HIS A 401 -14.29 -35.54 -13.17
C HIS A 401 -13.48 -36.42 -12.23
N SER A 402 -13.32 -36.06 -10.95
CA SER A 402 -12.61 -36.87 -9.96
C SER A 402 -13.46 -37.97 -9.30
N SER A 403 -14.78 -37.97 -9.50
CA SER A 403 -15.72 -38.89 -8.83
C SER A 403 -16.27 -40.02 -9.70
N SER A 404 -15.82 -40.18 -10.97
CA SER A 404 -16.38 -41.19 -11.89
C SER A 404 -15.45 -42.38 -12.22
N ALA A 405 -14.31 -42.54 -11.54
CA ALA A 405 -13.37 -43.63 -11.82
C ALA A 405 -13.15 -44.58 -10.63
N SER A 406 -14.20 -45.29 -10.19
CA SER A 406 -14.07 -46.63 -9.57
C SER A 406 -15.44 -47.15 -9.15
N LEU A 407 -16.12 -47.86 -10.05
CA LEU A 407 -17.13 -48.88 -9.73
C LEU A 407 -17.44 -49.67 -11.01
N THR A 408 -16.54 -50.58 -11.35
CA THR A 408 -16.84 -51.66 -12.30
C THR A 408 -16.49 -52.99 -11.66
N SER A 409 -17.54 -53.64 -11.15
CA SER A 409 -17.86 -55.07 -11.26
C SER A 409 -16.72 -56.07 -11.11
N LEU A 410 -16.83 -56.95 -10.11
CA LEU A 410 -16.63 -58.39 -10.29
C LEU A 410 -17.56 -59.16 -9.33
N CYS A 411 -18.45 -59.94 -9.95
CA CYS A 411 -19.07 -61.13 -9.37
C CYS A 411 -18.03 -62.20 -9.08
#